data_AF-A0A2S8UJU1-F1
#
_entry.id   AF-A0A2S8UJU1-F1
#
_cell.length_a   1.000
_cell.length_b   1.000
_cell.length_c   1.000
_cell.angle_alpha   90.00
_cell.angle_beta   90.00
_cell.angle_gamma   90.00
#
_symmetry.space_group_name_H-M   'P 1'
#
loop_
_entity.id
_entity.type
_entity.pdbx_description
1 polymer ?
#
loop_
_entity_poly.entity_id
_entity_poly.type
_entity_poly.pdbx_seq_one_letter_code
_entity_poly.pdbx_strand_id
1 'polypeptide(L)'
;MVRMPLTLAEIERGERLGALLRQARGERSMLTVALDAGISPETLRKIESGRVATPAFSTIAAIADVLHISLDAVWAEVGSRADDTRTDDTRAQSIAS
;
A
#
# COMPACT_ATOMS: atom_id res chain seq x y z
N MET A 1 -18.67 13.40 11.46
CA MET A 1 -17.20 13.38 11.64
C MET A 1 -16.58 14.00 10.40
N VAL A 2 -15.79 15.07 10.53
CA VAL A 2 -15.17 15.74 9.37
C VAL A 2 -14.03 14.83 8.86
N ARG A 3 -14.13 14.38 7.61
CA ARG A 3 -13.03 13.65 6.96
C ARG A 3 -11.99 14.69 6.55
N MET A 4 -10.80 14.63 7.16
CA MET A 4 -9.69 15.46 6.71
C MET A 4 -9.33 15.08 5.26
N PRO A 5 -8.99 16.06 4.41
CA PRO A 5 -8.49 15.76 3.08
C PRO A 5 -7.21 14.95 3.19
N LEU A 6 -7.04 14.00 2.27
CA LEU A 6 -5.81 13.23 2.19
C LEU A 6 -4.66 14.14 1.78
N THR A 7 -3.50 13.91 2.37
CA THR A 7 -2.24 14.51 1.92
C THR A 7 -1.80 13.90 0.59
N LEU A 8 -0.98 14.63 -0.18
CA LEU A 8 -0.39 14.09 -1.41
C LEU A 8 0.39 12.79 -1.14
N ALA A 9 1.14 12.74 -0.04
CA ALA A 9 1.89 11.56 0.36
C ALA A 9 1.00 10.33 0.61
N GLU A 10 -0.21 10.51 1.17
CA GLU A 10 -1.17 9.42 1.36
C GLU A 10 -1.77 8.95 0.03
N ILE A 11 -2.04 9.88 -0.89
CA ILE A 11 -2.55 9.56 -2.24
C ILE A 11 -1.50 8.75 -3.00
N GLU A 12 -0.27 9.27 -3.09
CA GLU A 12 0.85 8.59 -3.76
C GLU A 12 1.13 7.21 -3.15
N ARG A 13 0.98 7.06 -1.82
CA ARG A 13 1.12 5.78 -1.14
C ARG A 13 0.05 4.78 -1.59
N GLY A 14 -1.20 5.23 -1.68
CA GLY A 14 -2.31 4.42 -2.19
C GLY A 14 -2.12 4.01 -3.64
N GLU A 15 -1.62 4.91 -4.50
CA GLU A 15 -1.31 4.64 -5.90
C GLU A 15 -0.20 3.59 -6.06
N ARG A 16 0.90 3.71 -5.32
CA ARG A 16 1.99 2.72 -5.33
C ARG A 16 1.52 1.35 -4.87
N LEU A 17 0.77 1.30 -3.77
CA LEU A 17 0.19 0.06 -3.26
C LEU A 17 -0.74 -0.58 -4.30
N GLY A 18 -1.64 0.20 -4.90
CA GLY A 18 -2.55 -0.28 -5.93
C GLY A 18 -1.83 -0.84 -7.14
N ALA A 19 -0.81 -0.12 -7.63
CA ALA A 19 0.02 -0.56 -8.75
C ALA A 19 0.72 -1.89 -8.44
N LEU A 20 1.35 -2.02 -7.25
CA LEU A 20 2.01 -3.25 -6.83
C LEU A 20 1.06 -4.45 -6.85
N LEU A 21 -0.12 -4.31 -6.23
CA LEU A 21 -1.11 -5.38 -6.18
C LEU A 21 -1.63 -5.74 -7.57
N ARG A 22 -1.85 -4.75 -8.43
CA ARG A 22 -2.24 -4.96 -9.83
C ARG A 22 -1.19 -5.74 -10.60
N GLN A 23 0.09 -5.44 -10.40
CA GLN A 23 1.19 -6.17 -11.03
C GLN A 23 1.25 -7.61 -10.51
N ALA A 24 1.17 -7.81 -9.19
CA ALA A 24 1.18 -9.14 -8.56
C ALA A 24 -0.03 -10.01 -8.99
N ARG A 25 -1.19 -9.41 -9.27
CA ARG A 25 -2.32 -10.13 -9.85
C ARG A 25 -2.03 -10.64 -11.26
N GLY A 26 -1.27 -9.88 -12.05
CA GLY A 26 -0.91 -10.26 -13.42
C GLY A 26 -2.15 -10.47 -14.30
N GLU A 27 -2.24 -11.64 -14.93
CA GLU A 27 -3.37 -12.03 -15.78
C GLU A 27 -4.51 -12.71 -15.01
N ARG A 28 -4.35 -12.96 -13.69
CA ARG A 28 -5.40 -13.59 -12.88
C ARG A 28 -6.67 -12.74 -12.89
N SER A 29 -7.81 -13.41 -12.96
CA SER A 29 -9.13 -12.78 -12.96
C SER A 29 -9.33 -11.92 -11.71
N MET A 30 -9.73 -10.65 -11.90
CA MET A 30 -10.11 -9.76 -10.81
C MET A 30 -11.27 -10.33 -9.98
N LEU A 31 -12.22 -11.01 -10.62
CA LEU A 31 -13.35 -11.62 -9.92
C LEU A 31 -12.86 -12.73 -8.97
N THR A 32 -12.03 -13.64 -9.48
CA THR A 32 -11.51 -14.78 -8.69
C THR A 32 -10.69 -14.28 -7.51
N VAL A 33 -9.71 -13.40 -7.74
CA VAL A 33 -8.86 -12.86 -6.66
C VAL A 33 -9.68 -12.12 -5.61
N ALA A 34 -10.68 -11.34 -6.02
CA ALA A 34 -11.52 -10.62 -5.06
C ALA A 34 -12.33 -11.57 -4.18
N LEU A 35 -12.94 -12.60 -4.78
CA LEU A 35 -13.73 -13.60 -4.05
C LEU A 35 -12.85 -14.42 -3.10
N ASP A 36 -11.68 -14.86 -3.56
CA ASP A 36 -10.72 -15.61 -2.73
C ASP A 36 -10.22 -14.75 -1.56
N ALA A 37 -10.05 -13.43 -1.77
CA ALA A 37 -9.66 -12.48 -0.72
C ALA A 37 -10.85 -12.01 0.15
N GLY A 38 -12.06 -12.53 -0.08
CA GLY A 38 -13.26 -12.20 0.71
C GLY A 38 -13.76 -10.77 0.53
N ILE A 39 -13.49 -10.13 -0.62
CA ILE A 39 -13.90 -8.76 -0.93
C ILE A 39 -14.68 -8.66 -2.23
N SER A 40 -15.39 -7.54 -2.45
CA SER A 40 -16.05 -7.31 -3.72
C SER A 40 -15.02 -7.02 -4.85
N PRO A 41 -15.30 -7.42 -6.10
CA PRO A 41 -14.47 -7.05 -7.25
C PRO A 41 -14.30 -5.53 -7.41
N GLU A 42 -15.31 -4.76 -7.01
CA GLU A 42 -15.25 -3.30 -7.03
C GLU A 42 -14.30 -2.75 -5.96
N THR A 43 -14.24 -3.37 -4.79
CA THR A 43 -13.25 -3.04 -3.75
C THR A 43 -11.84 -3.27 -4.28
N LEU A 44 -11.58 -4.45 -4.88
CA LEU A 44 -10.28 -4.76 -5.46
C LEU A 44 -9.91 -3.77 -6.59
N ARG A 45 -10.86 -3.45 -7.48
CA ARG A 45 -10.67 -2.46 -8.55
C ARG A 45 -10.27 -1.08 -8.02
N LYS A 46 -10.92 -0.60 -6.96
CA LYS A 46 -10.61 0.70 -6.34
C LYS A 46 -9.22 0.70 -5.71
N ILE A 47 -8.82 -0.41 -5.08
CA ILE A 47 -7.48 -0.56 -4.49
C ILE A 47 -6.43 -0.58 -5.60
N GLU A 48 -6.58 -1.43 -6.61
CA GLU A 48 -5.62 -1.57 -7.71
C GLU A 48 -5.45 -0.30 -8.56
N SER A 49 -6.48 0.56 -8.60
CA SER A 49 -6.41 1.86 -9.28
C SER A 49 -5.91 3.00 -8.39
N GLY A 50 -5.49 2.72 -7.15
CA GLY A 50 -5.02 3.74 -6.21
C GLY A 50 -6.11 4.65 -5.63
N ARG A 51 -7.38 4.40 -5.94
CA ARG A 51 -8.52 5.24 -5.51
C ARG A 51 -8.88 5.06 -4.03
N VAL A 52 -8.20 4.15 -3.34
CA VAL A 52 -8.32 3.94 -1.90
C VAL A 52 -6.97 4.26 -1.28
N ALA A 53 -6.82 5.48 -0.75
CA ALA A 53 -5.55 5.93 -0.15
C ALA A 53 -5.24 5.23 1.18
N THR A 54 -6.26 4.88 1.96
CA THR A 54 -6.13 4.25 3.27
C THR A 54 -6.95 2.96 3.35
N PRO A 55 -6.57 1.91 2.58
CA PRO A 55 -7.24 0.63 2.66
C PRO A 55 -6.99 0.00 4.04
N ALA A 56 -7.96 -0.78 4.53
CA ALA A 56 -7.81 -1.49 5.78
C ALA A 56 -6.67 -2.51 5.68
N PHE A 57 -5.83 -2.62 6.72
CA PHE A 57 -4.73 -3.57 6.77
C PHE A 57 -5.19 -5.01 6.50
N SER A 58 -6.29 -5.43 7.11
CA SER A 58 -6.85 -6.78 6.91
C SER A 58 -7.21 -7.06 5.45
N THR A 59 -7.71 -6.06 4.72
CA THR A 59 -7.99 -6.17 3.29
C THR A 59 -6.71 -6.38 2.49
N ILE A 60 -5.65 -5.63 2.80
CA ILE A 60 -4.36 -5.78 2.12
C ILE A 60 -3.71 -7.13 2.44
N ALA A 61 -3.79 -7.57 3.69
CA ALA A 61 -3.30 -8.89 4.12
C ALA A 61 -4.02 -10.04 3.38
N ALA A 62 -5.36 -9.98 3.26
CA ALA A 62 -6.13 -10.99 2.54
C ALA A 62 -5.78 -11.03 1.04
N ILE A 63 -5.62 -9.87 0.39
CA ILE A 63 -5.20 -9.81 -1.01
C ILE A 63 -3.77 -10.35 -1.15
N ALA A 64 -2.85 -9.97 -0.27
CA ALA A 64 -1.45 -10.41 -0.32
C ALA A 64 -1.31 -11.93 -0.20
N ASP A 65 -2.10 -12.55 0.68
CA ASP A 65 -2.15 -14.01 0.87
C ASP A 65 -2.58 -14.72 -0.43
N VAL A 66 -3.69 -14.30 -1.03
CA VAL A 66 -4.19 -14.83 -2.32
C VAL A 66 -3.21 -14.59 -3.46
N LEU A 67 -2.52 -13.44 -3.44
CA LEU A 67 -1.54 -13.10 -4.46
C LEU A 67 -0.18 -13.78 -4.26
N HIS A 68 0.03 -14.45 -3.12
CA HIS A 68 1.29 -15.07 -2.70
C HIS A 68 2.46 -14.08 -2.66
N ILE A 69 2.21 -12.88 -2.14
CA ILE A 69 3.24 -11.86 -1.91
C ILE A 69 3.38 -11.59 -0.41
N SER A 70 4.60 -11.39 0.08
CA SER A 70 4.82 -11.08 1.49
C SER A 70 4.43 -9.63 1.81
N LEU A 71 3.92 -9.41 3.02
CA LEU A 71 3.64 -8.06 3.50
C LEU A 71 4.92 -7.23 3.65
N ASP A 72 6.07 -7.85 3.85
CA ASP A 72 7.38 -7.17 3.83
C ASP A 72 7.69 -6.60 2.44
N ALA A 73 7.41 -7.35 1.36
CA ALA A 73 7.58 -6.86 -0.01
C ALA A 73 6.61 -5.72 -0.32
N VAL A 74 5.38 -5.79 0.21
CA VAL A 74 4.41 -4.69 0.12
C VAL A 74 4.93 -3.46 0.86
N TRP A 75 5.45 -3.62 2.07
CA TRP A 75 5.99 -2.53 2.87
C TRP A 75 7.20 -1.86 2.21
N ALA A 76 8.11 -2.65 1.63
CA ALA A 76 9.30 -2.14 0.94
C ALA A 76 8.95 -1.16 -0.20
N GLU A 77 7.89 -1.44 -0.97
CA GLU A 77 7.42 -0.56 -2.05
C GLU A 77 6.70 0.69 -1.53
N VAL A 78 5.90 0.50 -0.47
CA VAL A 78 5.02 1.55 0.06
C VAL A 78 5.79 2.56 0.92
N GLY A 79 6.81 2.09 1.68
CA GLY A 79 7.59 2.85 2.66
C GLY A 79 8.82 3.59 2.11
N SER A 80 9.29 3.27 0.90
CA SER A 80 10.61 3.68 0.36
C SER A 80 10.89 5.18 0.19
N ARG A 81 9.96 6.10 0.51
CA ARG A 81 10.20 7.55 0.37
C ARG A 81 9.86 8.41 1.60
N ALA A 82 9.32 7.82 2.66
CA ALA A 82 8.92 8.59 3.84
C ALA A 82 9.96 8.60 4.97
N ASP A 83 10.90 7.65 4.99
CA ASP A 83 11.93 7.56 6.04
C ASP A 83 13.29 8.15 5.66
N ASP A 84 13.53 8.42 4.38
CA ASP A 84 14.82 8.93 3.90
C ASP A 84 15.09 10.40 4.33
N THR A 85 14.07 11.11 4.84
CA THR A 85 14.23 12.48 5.35
C THR A 85 14.48 12.57 6.85
N ARG A 86 14.49 11.45 7.59
CA ARG A 86 14.56 11.47 9.07
C ARG A 86 15.82 10.81 9.64
N THR A 87 16.59 10.07 8.85
CA THR A 87 17.79 9.38 9.36
C THR A 87 19.07 10.24 9.36
N ASP A 88 19.09 11.39 8.67
CA ASP A 88 20.27 12.27 8.62
C ASP A 88 20.40 13.25 9.80
N ASP A 89 19.33 13.60 10.51
CA ASP A 89 19.38 14.62 11.58
C ASP A 89 19.95 14.07 12.90
N THR A 90 19.87 12.75 13.14
CA THR A 90 20.37 12.15 14.39
C THR A 90 21.89 11.89 14.39
N ARG A 91 22.53 11.75 13.23
CA ARG A 91 24.01 11.57 13.16
C ARG A 91 24.78 12.88 13.26
N ALA A 92 24.21 14.01 12.84
CA ALA A 92 24.89 15.31 12.92
C ALA A 92 25.02 15.83 14.37
N GLN A 93 24.13 15.42 15.28
CA GLN A 93 24.14 15.89 16.68
C GLN A 93 25.07 15.08 17.60
N SER A 94 25.55 13.90 17.18
CA SER A 94 26.44 13.06 17.99
C SER A 94 27.94 13.35 17.79
N ILE A 95 28.31 14.22 16.84
CA ILE A 95 29.72 14.58 16.56
C ILE A 95 30.09 15.92 17.22
N ALA A 96 29.13 16.59 17.87
CA ALA A 96 29.31 17.89 18.54
C ALA A 96 29.27 17.79 20.07
N SER A 97 29.72 16.68 20.67
CA SER A 97 29.91 16.55 22.12
C SER A 97 31.26 15.95 22.46
#